data_AF-A0A533Y9X0-F1
#
_entry.id   AF-A0A533Y9X0-F1
#
_cell.length_a   1.000
_cell.length_b   1.000
_cell.length_c   1.000
_cell.angle_alpha   90.00
_cell.angle_beta   90.00
_cell.angle_gamma   90.00
#
_symmetry.space_group_name_H-M   'P 1'
#
loop_
_entity.id
_entity.type
_entity.pdbx_description
1 polymer ?
#
loop_
_entity_poly.entity_id
_entity_poly.type
_entity_poly.pdbx_seq_one_letter_code
_entity_poly.pdbx_strand_id
1 'polypeptide(L)' 'MATAKQSLITSTPDILGGTPVFRGTRVPVQTLIEYLEGGQTIDEFLDGFPTVTREQV' A
#
# COMPACT_ATOMS: atom_id res chain seq x y z
N MET A 1 15.53 -22.80 -2.32
CA MET A 1 15.55 -21.52 -1.58
C MET A 1 14.11 -21.12 -1.35
N ALA A 2 13.57 -21.32 -0.15
CA ALA A 2 12.21 -20.91 0.17
C ALA A 2 12.18 -19.38 0.21
N THR A 3 11.51 -18.74 -0.75
CA THR A 3 11.25 -17.31 -0.73
C THR A 3 10.35 -17.03 0.46
N ALA A 4 10.91 -16.44 1.52
CA ALA A 4 10.13 -15.97 2.65
C ALA A 4 9.10 -14.96 2.12
N LYS A 5 7.80 -15.19 2.38
CA LYS A 5 6.72 -14.24 2.09
C LYS A 5 7.01 -12.96 2.86
N GLN A 6 7.60 -11.96 2.21
CA GLN A 6 7.79 -10.64 2.80
C GLN A 6 6.42 -9.96 2.91
N SER A 7 6.11 -9.41 4.09
CA SER A 7 4.84 -8.71 4.33
C SER A 7 4.74 -7.49 3.42
N LEU A 8 3.73 -7.41 2.56
CA LEU A 8 3.56 -6.31 1.59
C LEU A 8 3.17 -4.98 2.25
N ILE A 9 2.76 -5.03 3.52
CA ILE A 9 2.43 -3.89 4.37
C ILE A 9 3.46 -3.79 5.50
N THR A 10 3.83 -2.56 5.87
CA THR A 10 4.69 -2.25 7.02
C THR A 10 3.98 -1.24 7.93
N SER A 11 4.09 -1.44 9.24
CA SER A 11 3.59 -0.53 10.27
C SER A 11 4.63 -0.48 11.38
N THR A 12 5.34 0.63 11.49
CA THR A 12 6.38 0.88 12.49
C THR A 12 6.26 2.32 12.96
N PRO A 13 6.49 2.64 14.25
CA PRO A 13 6.38 4.01 14.76
C PRO A 13 7.21 5.03 13.97
N ASP A 14 8.34 4.59 13.40
CA ASP A 14 9.26 5.43 12.62
C ASP A 14 8.70 5.86 11.25
N ILE A 15 7.66 5.19 10.76
CA ILE A 15 7.04 5.45 9.46
C ILE A 15 5.59 5.89 9.70
N LEU A 16 5.31 7.17 9.42
CA LEU A 16 3.99 7.78 9.59
C LEU A 16 3.35 7.48 10.96
N GLY A 17 4.14 7.47 12.03
CA GLY A 17 3.62 7.23 13.39
C GLY A 17 3.02 5.84 13.59
N GLY A 18 3.38 4.86 12.76
CA GLY A 18 2.82 3.51 12.83
C GLY A 18 1.61 3.27 11.94
N THR A 19 1.17 4.25 11.14
CA THR A 19 0.13 4.02 10.14
C THR A 19 0.56 2.88 9.19
N PRO A 20 -0.30 1.88 8.93
CA PRO A 20 -0.02 0.84 7.95
C PRO A 20 0.17 1.44 6.54
N VAL A 21 1.34 1.18 5.95
CA VAL A 21 1.69 1.63 4.60
C VAL A 21 2.10 0.45 3.73
N PHE A 22 1.98 0.62 2.41
CA PHE A 22 2.60 -0.30 1.46
C PHE A 22 4.12 -0.30 1.66
N ARG A 23 4.72 -1.49 1.80
CA ARG A 23 6.16 -1.64 2.06
C ARG A 23 6.97 -0.91 0.98
N GLY A 24 8.00 -0.20 1.42
CA GLY A 24 8.87 0.58 0.52
C GLY A 24 8.29 1.93 0.11
N THR A 25 7.10 2.27 0.60
CA THR A 25 6.42 3.55 0.32
C THR A 25 6.06 4.25 1.64
N ARG A 26 5.49 5.46 1.50
CA ARG A 26 4.75 6.14 2.57
C ARG A 26 3.26 6.29 2.22
N VAL A 27 2.75 5.41 1.34
CA VAL A 27 1.35 5.43 0.92
C VAL A 27 0.54 4.61 1.93
N PRO A 28 -0.42 5.22 2.66
CA PRO A 28 -1.25 4.48 3.60
C PRO A 28 -2.15 3.48 2.90
N VAL A 29 -2.35 2.30 3.52
CA VAL A 29 -3.32 1.31 3.03
C VAL A 29 -4.74 1.88 3.05
N GLN A 30 -5.03 2.76 4.01
CA GLN A 30 -6.31 3.47 4.11
C GLN A 30 -6.67 4.23 2.81
N THR A 31 -5.68 4.80 2.12
CA THR A 31 -5.92 5.55 0.88
C THR A 31 -6.46 4.66 -0.24
N LEU A 32 -6.02 3.40 -0.32
CA LEU A 32 -6.59 2.44 -1.26
C LEU A 32 -8.06 2.18 -0.93
N ILE A 33 -8.39 2.00 0.36
CA ILE A 33 -9.77 1.75 0.81
C ILE A 33 -10.66 2.93 0.44
N GLU A 34 -10.21 4.17 0.67
CA GLU A 34 -10.94 5.39 0.32
C GLU A 34 -11.21 5.49 -1.19
N TYR A 35 -10.25 5.12 -2.04
CA TYR A 35 -10.45 5.08 -3.49
C TYR A 35 -11.55 4.09 -3.87
N LEU A 36 -11.51 2.87 -3.30
CA LEU A 36 -12.50 1.82 -3.57
C LEU A 36 -13.89 2.21 -3.05
N GLU A 37 -13.98 2.82 -1.86
CA GLU A 37 -15.24 3.37 -1.32
C GLU A 37 -15.78 4.52 -2.16
N GLY A 38 -14.89 5.31 -2.76
CA GLY A 38 -15.21 6.36 -3.74
C GLY A 38 -15.66 5.84 -5.11
N GLY A 39 -15.63 4.52 -5.33
CA GLY A 39 -16.00 3.88 -6.59
C GLY A 39 -14.89 3.90 -7.66
N GLN A 40 -13.66 4.27 -7.27
CA GLN A 40 -12.50 4.23 -8.14
C GLN A 40 -11.96 2.80 -8.26
N THR A 41 -11.27 2.54 -9.35
CA THR A 41 -10.63 1.26 -9.65
C THR A 41 -9.23 1.19 -9.04
N ILE A 42 -8.71 -0.04 -8.92
CA ILE A 42 -7.31 -0.26 -8.53
C ILE A 42 -6.35 0.39 -9.52
N ASP A 43 -6.66 0.38 -10.81
CA ASP A 43 -5.82 1.01 -11.84
C ASP A 43 -5.72 2.53 -11.64
N GLU A 44 -6.84 3.20 -11.34
CA GLU A 44 -6.84 4.63 -11.01
C GLU A 44 -6.05 4.94 -9.73
N PHE A 45 -6.08 4.04 -8.74
CA PHE A 45 -5.23 4.16 -7.55
C PHE A 45 -3.74 4.03 -7.90
N LEU A 46 -3.36 3.03 -8.71
CA LEU A 46 -1.97 2.80 -9.11
C LEU A 46 -1.42 3.93 -9.99
N ASP A 47 -2.26 4.56 -10.81
CA ASP A 47 -1.90 5.76 -11.58
C ASP A 47 -1.62 6.95 -10.66
N GLY A 48 -2.35 7.08 -9.54
CA GLY A 48 -2.10 8.10 -8.51
C GLY A 48 -0.89 7.80 -7.62
N PHE A 49 -0.54 6.53 -7.44
CA PHE A 49 0.54 6.07 -6.57
C PHE A 49 1.46 5.06 -7.28
N PRO A 50 2.27 5.48 -8.26
CA PRO A 50 3.09 4.60 -9.09
C PRO A 50 4.22 3.87 -8.33
N THR A 51 4.43 4.22 -7.05
CA THR A 51 5.36 3.51 -6.16
C THR A 51 4.74 2.27 -5.50
N VAL A 52 3.41 2.13 -5.55
CA VAL A 52 2.71 0.92 -5.11
C VAL A 52 2.59 0.00 -6.30
N THR A 53 2.97 -1.27 -6.15
CA THR A 53 2.86 -2.25 -7.23
C THR A 53 1.57 -3.03 -7.12
N ARG A 54 1.11 -3.61 -8.24
CA ARG A 54 -0.14 -4.37 -8.24
C ARG A 54 -0.09 -5.62 -7.37
N GLU A 55 1.09 -6.20 -7.19
CA GLU A 55 1.29 -7.34 -6.30
C GLU A 55 1.09 -6.98 -4.82
N GLN A 56 1.10 -5.69 -4.48
CA GLN A 56 0.85 -5.20 -3.12
C GLN A 56 -0.64 -5.00 -2.79
N VAL A 57 -1.52 -5.00 -3.79
CA VAL A 57 -2.97 -4.76 -3.70
C VAL A 57 -3.72 -6.09 -3.81
#